data_AF-A0A6P2PV67-F1
#
_entry.id   AF-A0A6P2PV67-F1
#
_cell.length_a   1.000
_cell.length_b   1.000
_cell.length_c   1.000
_cell.angle_alpha   90.00
_cell.angle_beta   90.00
_cell.angle_gamma   90.00
#
_symmetry.space_group_name_H-M   'P 1'
#
loop_
_entity.id
_entity.type
_entity.pdbx_description
1 polymer ?
#
loop_
_entity_poly.entity_id
_entity_poly.type
_entity_poly.pdbx_seq_one_letter_code
_entity_poly.pdbx_strand_id
1 'polypeptide(L)'
;MTSNKDKGRNPCQGATQKTSKVNHRDMSAAAQCKRVLEYLKADGQTTYSLRSKGISHPAQRIKELVRLGYQICSHRVSAVDSDGFLHANVARYSLLDREPDLVDMMEVA
;
A
#
# COMPACT_ATOMS: atom_id res chain seq x y z
N MET A 1 -45.66 40.19 22.83
CA MET A 1 -45.82 38.71 22.93
C MET A 1 -45.43 38.15 21.55
N THR A 2 -44.14 37.84 21.33
CA THR A 2 -43.52 36.47 21.36
C THR A 2 -44.05 35.57 20.23
N SER A 3 -43.31 34.98 19.29
CA SER A 3 -41.87 34.87 19.01
C SER A 3 -41.70 34.33 17.58
N ASN A 4 -40.70 34.78 16.81
CA ASN A 4 -40.29 34.14 15.56
C ASN A 4 -39.46 32.88 15.89
N LYS A 5 -39.85 31.71 15.37
CA LYS A 5 -39.05 30.47 15.47
C LYS A 5 -38.08 30.39 14.30
N ASP A 6 -36.87 30.85 14.53
CA ASP A 6 -35.72 30.58 13.68
C ASP A 6 -35.34 29.10 13.82
N LYS A 7 -35.42 28.34 12.73
CA LYS A 7 -35.10 26.90 12.70
C LYS A 7 -33.65 26.78 12.23
N GLY A 8 -32.72 26.93 13.17
CA GLY A 8 -31.28 26.80 12.92
C GLY A 8 -30.94 25.50 12.20
N ARG A 9 -30.13 25.61 11.14
CA ARG A 9 -29.46 24.47 10.52
C ARG A 9 -28.24 24.15 11.38
N ASN A 10 -28.12 22.91 11.84
CA ASN A 10 -26.90 22.42 12.47
C ASN A 10 -25.96 21.93 11.35
N PRO A 11 -24.84 22.59 11.03
CA PRO A 11 -23.75 21.90 10.39
C PRO A 11 -23.00 21.10 11.47
N CYS A 12 -22.10 20.21 11.06
CA CYS A 12 -21.20 19.43 11.92
C CYS A 12 -21.76 18.05 12.34
N GLN A 13 -22.03 17.19 11.37
CA GLN A 13 -21.74 15.77 11.55
C GLN A 13 -20.59 15.42 10.61
N GLY A 14 -19.36 15.52 11.13
CA GLY A 14 -18.18 15.02 10.43
C GLY A 14 -18.35 13.53 10.17
N ALA A 15 -18.09 13.09 8.94
CA ALA A 15 -18.20 11.69 8.56
C ALA A 15 -17.23 10.87 9.42
N THR A 16 -17.77 10.09 10.36
CA THR A 16 -17.00 9.09 11.10
C THR A 16 -16.48 8.08 10.08
N GLN A 17 -15.18 8.14 9.76
CA GLN A 17 -14.55 7.17 8.89
C GLN A 17 -14.59 5.81 9.59
N LYS A 18 -15.45 4.91 9.11
CA LYS A 18 -15.47 3.51 9.53
C LYS A 18 -14.10 2.91 9.15
N THR A 19 -13.29 2.56 10.13
CA THR A 19 -12.12 1.71 9.88
C THR A 19 -12.64 0.35 9.43
N SER A 20 -12.63 0.11 8.12
CA SER A 20 -13.07 -1.17 7.56
C SER A 20 -12.03 -2.23 7.93
N LYS A 21 -12.49 -3.33 8.53
CA LYS A 21 -11.67 -4.50 8.83
C LYS A 21 -10.90 -4.90 7.56
N VAL A 22 -9.58 -5.06 7.67
CA VAL A 22 -8.71 -5.43 6.53
C VAL A 22 -9.26 -6.70 5.86
N ASN A 23 -9.76 -6.56 4.65
CA ASN A 23 -10.26 -7.68 3.87
C ASN A 23 -9.08 -8.35 3.16
N HIS A 24 -8.59 -9.46 3.72
CA HIS A 24 -7.49 -10.23 3.13
C HIS A 24 -7.83 -10.85 1.76
N ARG A 25 -9.11 -10.89 1.38
CA ARG A 25 -9.56 -11.36 0.05
C ARG A 25 -9.67 -10.25 -0.98
N ASP A 26 -9.47 -8.99 -0.60
CA ASP A 26 -9.40 -7.89 -1.57
C ASP A 26 -8.13 -8.03 -2.41
N MET A 27 -8.31 -8.30 -3.70
CA MET A 27 -7.23 -8.46 -4.67
C MET A 27 -7.17 -7.32 -5.68
N SER A 28 -7.85 -6.20 -5.40
CA SER A 28 -7.75 -4.99 -6.22
C SER A 28 -6.30 -4.53 -6.38
N ALA A 29 -6.04 -3.82 -7.49
CA ALA A 29 -4.72 -3.23 -7.76
C ALA A 29 -4.19 -2.41 -6.57
N ALA A 30 -5.05 -1.55 -6.01
CA ALA A 30 -4.72 -0.71 -4.87
C ALA A 30 -4.39 -1.52 -3.61
N ALA A 31 -5.18 -2.55 -3.28
CA ALA A 31 -4.91 -3.42 -2.13
C ALA A 31 -3.59 -4.18 -2.30
N GLN A 32 -3.30 -4.67 -3.51
CA GLN A 32 -2.02 -5.33 -3.79
C GLN A 32 -0.83 -4.37 -3.72
N CYS A 33 -0.95 -3.14 -4.27
CA CYS A 33 0.08 -2.10 -4.13
C CYS A 33 0.35 -1.77 -2.67
N LYS A 34 -0.70 -1.59 -1.86
CA LYS A 34 -0.55 -1.34 -0.42
C LYS A 34 0.23 -2.47 0.26
N ARG A 35 -0.13 -3.74 0.02
CA ARG A 35 0.61 -4.89 0.57
C ARG A 35 2.06 -4.95 0.11
N VAL A 36 2.33 -4.68 -1.18
CA VAL A 36 3.71 -4.62 -1.69
C VAL A 36 4.51 -3.54 -0.96
N LEU A 37 3.93 -2.36 -0.79
CA LEU A 37 4.57 -1.27 -0.06
C LEU A 37 4.89 -1.68 1.39
N GLU A 38 3.94 -2.28 2.11
CA GLU A 38 4.19 -2.79 3.47
C GLU A 38 5.37 -3.79 3.51
N TYR A 39 5.43 -4.72 2.55
CA TYR A 39 6.55 -5.65 2.49
C TYR A 39 7.87 -4.96 2.18
N LEU A 40 7.89 -3.93 1.31
CA LEU A 40 9.09 -3.16 0.98
C LEU A 40 9.53 -2.23 2.13
N LYS A 41 8.59 -1.72 2.93
CA LYS A 41 8.86 -0.98 4.18
C LYS A 41 9.57 -1.87 5.19
N ALA A 42 9.27 -3.17 5.22
CA ALA A 42 9.92 -4.14 6.11
C ALA A 42 11.29 -4.63 5.61
N ASP A 43 11.40 -5.05 4.35
CA ASP A 43 12.66 -5.43 3.70
C ASP A 43 12.51 -5.46 2.17
N GLY A 44 13.63 -5.35 1.44
CA GLY A 44 13.66 -5.55 0.01
C GLY A 44 13.14 -6.92 -0.42
N GLN A 45 12.25 -6.94 -1.43
CA GLN A 45 11.55 -8.14 -1.89
C GLN A 45 11.96 -8.53 -3.30
N THR A 46 12.04 -9.83 -3.58
CA THR A 46 12.19 -10.33 -4.95
C THR A 46 10.83 -10.49 -5.61
N THR A 47 10.81 -10.59 -6.94
CA THR A 47 9.58 -10.94 -7.67
C THR A 47 8.94 -12.23 -7.13
N TYR A 48 9.74 -13.24 -6.81
CA TYR A 48 9.23 -14.52 -6.30
C TYR A 48 8.78 -14.44 -4.84
N SER A 49 9.45 -13.69 -3.97
CA SER A 49 8.98 -13.50 -2.59
C SER A 49 7.65 -12.74 -2.54
N LEU A 50 7.41 -11.80 -3.47
CA LEU A 50 6.10 -11.14 -3.59
C LEU A 50 5.02 -12.11 -4.10
N ARG A 51 5.33 -12.97 -5.07
CA ARG A 51 4.38 -13.98 -5.57
C ARG A 51 3.99 -14.98 -4.48
N SER A 52 4.94 -15.48 -3.70
CA SER A 52 4.65 -16.43 -2.60
C SER A 52 3.79 -15.79 -1.50
N LYS A 53 3.84 -14.45 -1.36
CA LYS A 53 2.97 -13.64 -0.50
C LYS A 53 1.61 -13.29 -1.13
N GLY A 54 1.25 -13.89 -2.26
CA GLY A 54 -0.04 -13.72 -2.93
C GLY A 54 -0.16 -12.48 -3.81
N ILE A 55 0.94 -11.78 -4.12
CA ILE A 55 0.90 -10.61 -5.01
C ILE A 55 0.88 -11.06 -6.46
N SER A 56 -0.15 -10.64 -7.19
CA SER A 56 -0.24 -10.82 -8.63
C SER A 56 0.52 -9.72 -9.36
N HIS A 57 1.24 -10.10 -10.42
CA HIS A 57 2.04 -9.17 -11.23
C HIS A 57 2.95 -8.22 -10.43
N PRO A 58 3.91 -8.71 -9.62
CA PRO A 58 4.73 -7.85 -8.75
C PRO A 58 5.38 -6.67 -9.48
N ALA A 59 5.97 -6.90 -10.65
CA ALA A 59 6.60 -5.83 -11.44
C ALA A 59 5.63 -4.71 -11.83
N GLN A 60 4.35 -5.03 -12.08
CA GLN A 60 3.32 -4.02 -12.37
C GLN A 60 2.96 -3.23 -11.10
N ARG A 61 2.87 -3.88 -9.93
CA ARG A 61 2.61 -3.18 -8.66
C ARG A 61 3.74 -2.23 -8.29
N ILE A 62 5.00 -2.64 -8.53
CA ILE A 62 6.15 -1.75 -8.36
C ILE A 62 6.05 -0.54 -9.29
N LYS A 63 5.73 -0.74 -10.58
CA LYS A 63 5.55 0.37 -11.54
C LYS A 63 4.46 1.35 -11.09
N GLU A 64 3.35 0.85 -10.54
CA GLU A 64 2.27 1.70 -10.03
C GLU A 64 2.72 2.49 -8.80
N LEU A 65 3.45 1.87 -7.86
CA LEU A 65 4.04 2.59 -6.73
C LEU A 65 5.03 3.68 -7.19
N VAL A 66 5.89 3.38 -8.15
CA VAL A 66 6.79 4.40 -8.71
C VAL A 66 6.02 5.57 -9.34
N ARG A 67 4.91 5.31 -10.04
CA ARG A 67 4.03 6.37 -10.57
C ARG A 67 3.35 7.21 -9.48
N LEU A 68 3.11 6.61 -8.31
CA LEU A 68 2.59 7.32 -7.14
C LEU A 68 3.66 8.14 -6.41
N GLY A 69 4.93 8.07 -6.84
CA GLY A 69 6.03 8.85 -6.29
C GLY A 69 6.95 8.09 -5.35
N TYR A 70 6.69 6.81 -5.08
CA TYR A 70 7.58 6.01 -4.22
C TYR A 70 8.93 5.76 -4.90
N GLN A 71 10.02 6.09 -4.22
CA GLN A 71 11.37 5.84 -4.69
C GLN A 71 11.76 4.38 -4.41
N ILE A 72 11.71 3.53 -5.45
CA ILE A 72 12.02 2.10 -5.34
C ILE A 72 13.21 1.77 -6.25
N CYS A 73 14.28 1.24 -5.67
CA CYS A 73 15.40 0.70 -6.45
C CYS A 73 15.13 -0.74 -6.88
N SER A 74 15.77 -1.15 -7.98
CA SER A 74 15.73 -2.52 -8.47
C SER A 74 17.12 -2.97 -8.88
N HIS A 75 17.60 -4.07 -8.32
CA HIS A 75 18.84 -4.74 -8.73
C HIS A 75 18.57 -6.21 -9.05
N ARG A 76 19.55 -6.87 -9.70
CA ARG A 76 19.42 -8.25 -10.16
C ARG A 76 20.07 -9.21 -9.17
N VAL A 77 19.36 -10.28 -8.84
CA VAL A 77 19.81 -11.34 -7.94
C VAL A 77 19.44 -12.71 -8.50
N SER A 78 20.07 -13.77 -7.98
CA SER A 78 19.54 -15.12 -8.12
C SER A 78 18.56 -15.40 -6.99
N ALA A 79 17.40 -16.00 -7.30
CA ALA A 79 16.39 -16.33 -6.31
C ALA A 79 15.69 -17.66 -6.65
N VAL A 80 15.26 -18.37 -5.62
CA VAL A 80 14.48 -19.60 -5.75
C VAL A 80 12.99 -19.24 -5.69
N ASP A 81 12.18 -19.86 -6.56
CA ASP A 81 10.72 -19.70 -6.53
C ASP A 81 10.05 -20.64 -5.51
N SER A 82 8.71 -20.64 -5.47
CA SER A 82 7.94 -21.50 -4.57
C SER A 82 8.07 -23.00 -4.86
N ASP A 83 8.47 -23.34 -6.09
CA ASP A 83 8.50 -24.71 -6.59
C ASP A 83 9.92 -25.29 -6.52
N GLY A 84 10.89 -24.50 -6.02
CA GLY A 84 12.26 -24.91 -5.79
C GLY A 84 13.21 -24.65 -6.95
N PHE A 85 12.78 -23.95 -8.01
CA PHE A 85 13.64 -23.67 -9.16
C PHE A 85 14.47 -22.39 -8.94
N LEU A 86 15.77 -22.48 -9.24
CA LEU A 86 16.68 -21.35 -9.20
C LEU A 86 16.57 -20.52 -10.47
N HIS A 87 16.31 -19.22 -10.31
CA HIS A 87 16.25 -18.26 -11.41
C HIS A 87 17.36 -17.22 -11.25
N ALA A 88 18.10 -16.96 -12.34
CA ALA A 88 19.06 -15.86 -12.41
C ALA A 88 18.37 -14.55 -12.84
N ASN A 89 19.01 -13.41 -12.55
CA ASN A 89 18.58 -12.08 -13.00
C ASN A 89 17.17 -11.65 -12.54
N VAL A 90 16.72 -12.19 -11.41
CA VAL A 90 15.46 -11.82 -10.75
C VAL A 90 15.59 -10.42 -10.18
N ALA A 91 14.55 -9.60 -10.34
CA ALA A 91 14.51 -8.29 -9.72
C ALA A 91 14.32 -8.42 -8.19
N ARG A 92 15.22 -7.81 -7.42
CA ARG A 92 15.03 -7.47 -6.01
C ARG A 92 14.75 -5.97 -5.91
N TYR A 93 13.59 -5.64 -5.36
CA TYR A 93 13.09 -4.29 -5.17
C TYR A 93 13.36 -3.84 -3.74
N SER A 94 13.77 -2.60 -3.51
CA SER A 94 13.90 -2.04 -2.16
C SER A 94 13.45 -0.58 -2.15
N LEU A 95 12.78 -0.17 -1.08
CA LEU A 95 12.38 1.22 -0.89
C LEU A 95 13.64 2.03 -0.52
N LEU A 96 13.89 3.12 -1.23
CA LEU A 96 15.10 3.95 -1.04
C LEU A 96 14.93 5.03 0.02
N ASP A 97 13.74 5.61 0.12
CA ASP A 97 13.49 6.72 1.02
C ASP A 97 12.29 6.43 1.93
N ARG A 98 12.49 6.70 3.22
CA ARG A 98 11.47 6.67 4.26
C ARG A 98 11.07 8.11 4.54
N GLU A 99 10.57 8.84 3.54
CA GLU A 99 9.71 9.96 3.92
C GLU A 99 8.50 9.32 4.61
N PRO A 100 8.19 9.70 5.86
CA PRO A 100 6.97 9.23 6.49
C PRO A 100 5.83 9.65 5.57
N ASP A 101 5.09 8.65 5.08
CA ASP A 101 3.89 8.90 4.30
C ASP A 101 3.07 9.96 5.07
N LEU A 102 2.65 11.06 4.43
CA LEU A 102 1.79 12.06 5.09
C LEU A 102 0.51 11.41 5.68
N VAL A 103 0.16 10.24 5.17
CA VAL A 103 -0.89 9.35 5.67
C VAL A 103 -0.57 8.76 7.04
N ASP A 104 0.70 8.37 7.30
CA ASP A 104 1.19 7.94 8.61
C ASP A 104 1.25 9.13 9.61
N MET A 105 1.45 10.36 9.13
CA MET A 105 1.46 11.56 9.96
C MET A 105 0.06 12.06 10.36
N MET A 106 -0.98 11.74 9.58
CA MET A 106 -2.37 12.12 9.87
C MET A 106 -3.12 11.11 10.75
N GLU A 107 -2.59 9.89 10.96
CA GLU A 107 -3.18 8.90 11.88
C GLU A 107 -2.78 9.09 13.36
N VAL A 108 -1.88 10.03 13.66
CA VAL A 108 -1.36 10.30 15.03
C VAL A 108 -1.95 11.59 15.66
N ALA A 109 -2.87 12.28 14.98
CA ALA A 109 -3.49 13.52 15.47
C ALA A 109 -4.90 13.32 16.04
#